data_AF-A0A7S2UHS3-F1
#
_entry.id   AF-A0A7S2UHS3-F1
#
_cell.length_a   1.000
_cell.length_b   1.000
_cell.length_c   1.000
_cell.angle_alpha   90.00
_cell.angle_beta   90.00
_cell.angle_gamma   90.00
#
_symmetry.space_group_name_H-M   'P 1'
#
loop_
_entity.id
_entity.type
_entity.pdbx_description
1 polymer ?
#
loop_
_entity_poly.entity_id
_entity_poly.type
_entity_poly.pdbx_seq_one_letter_code
_entity_poly.pdbx_strand_id
1 'polypeptide(L)'
;TKTGMCMSSVEAKTVSVSLGKKISDMVLARFLNHSSCDEEDEYDSPDLSSTELSTLMDSPEIHLLCALATNKSALPDLCASGGLEALSHVATQGELSAIMALQEVCKDDSDMVLQVNGHKSAMDVLLASPEKIQTKSSKNDVREVKSACFRLLVLISRGAKNGTKSIAQADKCSSCVDYASHVVCSLIEAPVPKAHTTVDEEVENETSGDEDDTDVWLPAPPPLTSESPTKSESEETENNEDEVISHKKTPPPKTIE
;
A
#
# COMPACT_ATOMS: atom_id res chain seq x y z
N THR A 1 12.03 14.66 -1.76
CA THR A 1 11.63 13.89 -0.55
C THR A 1 10.18 14.20 -0.26
N LYS A 2 9.25 13.27 -0.52
CA LYS A 2 7.85 13.44 -0.14
C LYS A 2 7.84 13.45 1.40
N THR A 3 7.48 14.57 2.01
CA THR A 3 7.35 14.68 3.46
C THR A 3 6.17 13.80 3.84
N GLY A 4 6.45 12.54 4.18
CA GLY A 4 5.43 11.62 4.67
C GLY A 4 4.76 12.26 5.87
N MET A 5 3.43 12.31 5.86
CA MET A 5 2.68 12.83 6.99
C MET A 5 2.88 11.88 8.17
N CYS A 6 3.71 12.27 9.13
CA CYS A 6 3.96 11.49 10.33
C CYS A 6 2.83 11.73 11.33
N MET A 7 2.09 10.68 11.66
CA MET A 7 1.07 10.70 12.72
C MET A 7 1.48 9.73 13.82
N SER A 8 1.25 10.10 15.08
CA SER A 8 1.38 9.14 16.17
C SER A 8 0.34 8.02 16.03
N SER A 9 0.60 6.88 16.66
CA SER A 9 -0.33 5.74 16.72
C SER A 9 -1.73 6.15 17.20
N VAL A 10 -1.80 6.95 18.26
CA VAL A 10 -3.06 7.41 18.86
C VAL A 10 -3.83 8.35 17.92
N GLU A 11 -3.12 9.29 17.28
CA GLU A 11 -3.74 10.21 16.31
C GLU A 11 -4.25 9.46 15.08
N ALA A 12 -3.44 8.58 14.50
CA ALA A 12 -3.82 7.81 13.33
C ALA A 12 -5.07 6.96 13.62
N LYS A 13 -5.11 6.28 14.77
CA LYS A 13 -6.27 5.51 15.18
C LYS A 13 -7.52 6.38 15.36
N THR A 14 -7.38 7.51 16.06
CA THR A 14 -8.49 8.45 16.30
C THR A 14 -9.07 9.00 15.00
N VAL A 15 -8.19 9.38 14.07
CA VAL A 15 -8.58 9.88 12.75
C VAL A 15 -9.22 8.78 11.91
N SER A 16 -8.69 7.56 11.94
CA SER A 16 -9.27 6.41 11.25
C SER A 16 -10.70 6.12 11.71
N VAL A 17 -10.94 6.07 13.03
CA VAL A 17 -12.28 5.87 13.61
C VAL A 17 -13.23 7.03 13.28
N SER A 18 -12.75 8.27 13.35
CA SER A 18 -13.62 9.46 13.23
C SER A 18 -13.91 9.85 11.78
N LEU A 19 -12.93 9.68 10.88
CA LEU A 19 -12.96 10.20 9.52
C LEU A 19 -12.69 9.13 8.45
N GLY A 20 -12.29 7.91 8.81
CA GLY A 20 -11.87 6.87 7.87
C GLY A 20 -12.91 6.61 6.77
N LYS A 21 -14.19 6.50 7.13
CA LYS A 21 -15.27 6.32 6.16
C LYS A 21 -15.37 7.50 5.19
N LYS A 22 -15.39 8.73 5.71
CA LYS A 22 -15.50 9.94 4.88
C LYS A 22 -14.32 10.09 3.93
N ILE A 23 -13.10 9.82 4.40
CA ILE A 23 -11.88 9.86 3.58
C ILE A 23 -11.96 8.80 2.48
N SER A 24 -12.35 7.57 2.82
CA SER A 24 -12.49 6.47 1.87
C SER A 24 -13.54 6.78 0.80
N ASP A 25 -14.71 7.28 1.20
CA ASP A 25 -15.78 7.70 0.28
C ASP A 25 -15.32 8.82 -0.66
N MET A 26 -14.57 9.81 -0.15
CA MET A 26 -14.02 10.90 -0.98
C MET A 26 -13.01 10.39 -2.00
N VAL A 27 -12.13 9.47 -1.61
CA VAL A 27 -11.14 8.87 -2.52
C VAL A 27 -11.87 8.05 -3.60
N LEU A 28 -12.79 7.17 -3.21
CA LEU A 28 -13.57 6.35 -4.14
C LEU A 28 -14.37 7.20 -5.12
N ALA A 29 -15.08 8.23 -4.63
CA ALA A 29 -15.87 9.13 -5.47
C ALA A 29 -15.00 9.80 -6.55
N ARG A 30 -13.77 10.23 -6.20
CA ARG A 30 -12.87 10.82 -7.19
C ARG A 30 -12.41 9.82 -8.25
N PHE A 31 -12.07 8.58 -7.87
CA PHE A 31 -11.69 7.55 -8.83
C PHE A 31 -12.84 7.14 -9.76
N LEU A 32 -14.06 7.03 -9.22
CA LEU A 32 -15.25 6.71 -10.03
C LEU A 32 -15.57 7.82 -11.03
N ASN A 33 -15.51 9.08 -10.60
CA ASN A 33 -15.74 10.23 -11.47
C ASN A 33 -14.67 10.36 -12.56
N HIS A 34 -13.42 9.97 -12.27
CA HIS A 34 -12.37 9.93 -13.29
C HIS A 34 -12.63 8.83 -14.33
N SER A 35 -13.02 7.63 -13.90
CA SER A 35 -13.27 6.52 -14.82
C SER A 35 -14.44 6.76 -15.78
N SER A 36 -15.41 7.59 -15.40
CA SER A 36 -16.54 7.95 -16.28
C SER A 36 -16.18 8.95 -17.38
N CYS A 37 -15.11 9.74 -17.22
CA CYS A 37 -14.70 10.70 -18.26
C CYS A 37 -13.90 10.04 -19.39
N ASP A 38 -13.17 8.95 -19.09
CA ASP A 38 -12.30 8.28 -20.07
C ASP A 38 -13.07 7.57 -21.22
N GLU A 39 -14.38 7.37 -21.09
CA GLU A 39 -15.20 6.67 -22.11
C GLU A 39 -15.80 7.60 -23.19
N GLU A 40 -15.83 8.93 -22.99
CA GLU A 40 -16.53 9.85 -23.89
C GLU A 40 -15.62 10.60 -24.89
N ASP A 41 -14.30 10.64 -24.65
CA ASP A 41 -13.35 11.44 -25.44
C ASP A 41 -12.28 10.57 -26.16
N GLU A 42 -12.71 9.64 -27.02
CA GLU A 42 -11.80 8.81 -27.85
C GLU A 42 -11.19 9.58 -29.06
N TYR A 43 -11.29 10.91 -29.11
CA TYR A 43 -10.78 11.73 -30.21
C TYR A 43 -9.69 12.72 -29.75
N ASP A 44 -8.43 12.28 -29.93
CA ASP A 44 -7.25 13.11 -30.31
C ASP A 44 -6.39 13.87 -29.27
N SER A 45 -6.44 13.59 -27.96
CA SER A 45 -5.40 14.14 -27.04
C SER A 45 -4.83 13.13 -26.04
N PRO A 46 -3.70 12.45 -26.36
CA PRO A 46 -3.12 11.41 -25.51
C PRO A 46 -2.44 11.90 -24.22
N ASP A 47 -2.34 13.21 -23.96
CA ASP A 47 -1.49 13.78 -22.90
C ASP A 47 -2.25 14.33 -21.68
N LEU A 48 -3.57 14.50 -21.79
CA LEU A 48 -4.38 15.12 -20.72
C LEU A 48 -4.67 14.15 -19.56
N SER A 49 -4.93 12.87 -19.85
CA SER A 49 -5.28 11.88 -18.82
C SER A 49 -4.15 11.61 -17.82
N SER A 50 -2.88 11.69 -18.27
CA SER A 50 -1.73 11.56 -17.36
C SER A 50 -1.64 12.73 -16.38
N THR A 51 -1.94 13.94 -16.84
CA THR A 51 -1.91 15.16 -16.02
C THR A 51 -3.03 15.14 -14.98
N GLU A 52 -4.26 14.82 -15.38
CA GLU A 52 -5.41 14.75 -14.47
C GLU A 52 -5.21 13.67 -13.40
N LEU A 53 -4.75 12.48 -13.79
CA LEU A 53 -4.45 11.42 -12.84
C LEU A 53 -3.35 11.83 -11.86
N SER A 54 -2.34 12.57 -12.31
CA SER A 54 -1.30 13.10 -11.41
C SER A 54 -1.89 14.10 -10.41
N THR A 55 -2.82 14.96 -10.83
CA THR A 55 -3.50 15.89 -9.91
C THR A 55 -4.41 15.16 -8.94
N LEU A 56 -5.05 14.06 -9.36
CA LEU A 56 -5.84 13.19 -8.50
C LEU A 56 -4.98 12.59 -7.40
N MET A 57 -3.83 12.00 -7.76
CA MET A 57 -2.91 11.34 -6.84
C MET A 57 -2.24 12.31 -5.85
N ASP A 58 -2.14 13.59 -6.20
CA ASP A 58 -1.67 14.65 -5.30
C ASP A 58 -2.73 15.18 -4.33
N SER A 59 -3.94 14.62 -4.34
CA SER A 59 -5.02 15.02 -3.44
C SER A 59 -4.69 14.71 -1.96
N PRO A 60 -5.04 15.62 -1.03
CA PRO A 60 -4.74 15.45 0.38
C PRO A 60 -5.44 14.24 1.01
N GLU A 61 -6.60 13.83 0.47
CA GLU A 61 -7.36 12.68 0.96
C GLU A 61 -6.65 11.36 0.65
N ILE A 62 -6.03 11.22 -0.52
CA ILE A 62 -5.21 10.04 -0.85
C ILE A 62 -3.98 9.99 0.03
N HIS A 63 -3.28 11.13 0.22
CA HIS A 63 -2.13 11.19 1.12
C HIS A 63 -2.49 10.82 2.56
N LEU A 64 -3.62 11.32 3.06
CA LEU A 64 -4.11 10.97 4.40
C LEU A 64 -4.50 9.49 4.48
N LEU A 65 -5.21 8.95 3.49
CA LEU A 65 -5.57 7.52 3.43
C LEU A 65 -4.31 6.64 3.50
N CYS A 66 -3.31 6.92 2.67
CA CYS A 66 -2.04 6.21 2.65
C CYS A 66 -1.29 6.34 3.98
N ALA A 67 -1.23 7.54 4.57
CA ALA A 67 -0.59 7.75 5.87
C ALA A 67 -1.24 6.92 6.98
N LEU A 68 -2.59 6.90 7.06
CA LEU A 68 -3.33 6.08 8.01
C LEU A 68 -3.06 4.58 7.79
N ALA A 69 -3.05 4.15 6.54
CA ALA A 69 -2.86 2.75 6.17
C ALA A 69 -1.45 2.22 6.47
N THR A 70 -0.44 3.10 6.47
CA THR A 70 0.92 2.74 6.93
C THR A 70 1.02 2.56 8.44
N ASN A 71 0.03 3.02 9.21
CA ASN A 71 -0.01 2.87 10.65
C ASN A 71 -0.78 1.61 11.06
N LYS A 72 -0.06 0.59 11.54
CA LYS A 72 -0.64 -0.70 11.95
C LYS A 72 -1.78 -0.59 12.96
N SER A 73 -1.75 0.41 13.84
CA SER A 73 -2.78 0.58 14.87
C SER A 73 -4.11 1.12 14.31
N ALA A 74 -4.06 1.84 13.19
CA ALA A 74 -5.20 2.50 12.56
C ALA A 74 -5.78 1.68 11.41
N LEU A 75 -4.98 0.79 10.83
CA LEU A 75 -5.33 -0.04 9.68
C LEU A 75 -6.59 -0.91 9.90
N PRO A 76 -6.82 -1.57 11.04
CA PRO A 76 -8.04 -2.35 11.26
C PRO A 76 -9.31 -1.47 11.23
N ASP A 77 -9.28 -0.33 11.92
CA ASP A 77 -10.38 0.63 11.95
C ASP A 77 -10.64 1.24 10.55
N LEU A 78 -9.56 1.41 9.77
CA LEU A 78 -9.63 1.91 8.41
C LEU A 78 -10.29 0.89 7.48
N CYS A 79 -9.91 -0.38 7.61
CA CYS A 79 -10.51 -1.49 6.86
C CYS A 79 -12.01 -1.64 7.19
N ALA A 80 -12.38 -1.55 8.48
CA ALA A 80 -13.78 -1.58 8.92
C ALA A 80 -14.62 -0.41 8.35
N SER A 81 -13.96 0.66 7.90
CA SER A 81 -14.58 1.86 7.34
C SER A 81 -14.61 1.91 5.82
N GLY A 82 -14.30 0.81 5.12
CA GLY A 82 -14.26 0.76 3.64
C GLY A 82 -12.98 1.35 3.04
N GLY A 83 -11.93 1.53 3.85
CA GLY A 83 -10.65 2.05 3.37
C GLY A 83 -9.88 1.05 2.51
N LEU A 84 -10.21 -0.25 2.59
CA LEU A 84 -9.52 -1.28 1.82
C LEU A 84 -9.85 -1.20 0.33
N GLU A 85 -11.11 -0.92 -0.01
CA GLU A 85 -11.58 -0.66 -1.37
C GLU A 85 -10.87 0.57 -1.94
N ALA A 86 -10.84 1.67 -1.18
CA ALA A 86 -10.16 2.89 -1.58
C ALA A 86 -8.66 2.66 -1.81
N LEU A 87 -8.00 1.91 -0.92
CA LEU A 87 -6.59 1.53 -1.07
C LEU A 87 -6.36 0.65 -2.31
N SER A 88 -7.29 -0.23 -2.68
CA SER A 88 -7.15 -1.03 -3.90
C SER A 88 -7.16 -0.16 -5.16
N HIS A 89 -8.02 0.86 -5.22
CA HIS A 89 -8.02 1.82 -6.34
C HIS A 89 -6.74 2.65 -6.42
N VAL A 90 -6.26 3.13 -5.27
CA VAL A 90 -4.98 3.87 -5.17
C VAL A 90 -3.81 2.97 -5.56
N ALA A 91 -3.83 1.69 -5.15
CA ALA A 91 -2.81 0.72 -5.50
C ALA A 91 -2.77 0.43 -7.02
N THR A 92 -3.91 0.45 -7.73
CA THR A 92 -3.94 0.31 -9.21
C THR A 92 -3.13 1.40 -9.92
N GLN A 93 -2.94 2.56 -9.28
CA GLN A 93 -2.11 3.66 -9.82
C GLN A 93 -0.61 3.49 -9.54
N GLY A 94 -0.22 2.40 -8.86
CA GLY A 94 1.16 2.10 -8.52
C GLY A 94 1.70 2.87 -7.30
N GLU A 95 0.82 3.42 -6.46
CA GLU A 95 1.22 4.07 -5.21
C GLU A 95 1.73 3.02 -4.21
N LEU A 96 3.04 3.05 -3.95
CA LEU A 96 3.74 2.04 -3.15
C LEU A 96 3.17 1.91 -1.73
N SER A 97 2.80 3.02 -1.10
CA SER A 97 2.26 3.03 0.26
C SER A 97 0.94 2.26 0.36
N ALA A 98 0.07 2.38 -0.65
CA ALA A 98 -1.17 1.61 -0.73
C ALA A 98 -0.91 0.13 -0.96
N ILE A 99 0.03 -0.22 -1.86
CA ILE A 99 0.42 -1.62 -2.11
C ILE A 99 0.98 -2.26 -0.82
N MET A 100 1.84 -1.53 -0.08
CA MET A 100 2.38 -1.98 1.20
C MET A 100 1.28 -2.18 2.25
N ALA A 101 0.29 -1.28 2.31
CA ALA A 101 -0.85 -1.45 3.21
C ALA A 101 -1.67 -2.72 2.88
N LEU A 102 -1.95 -2.98 1.60
CA LEU A 102 -2.60 -4.23 1.17
C LEU A 102 -1.78 -5.47 1.58
N GLN A 103 -0.45 -5.40 1.47
CA GLN A 103 0.41 -6.49 1.94
C GLN A 103 0.34 -6.68 3.46
N GLU A 104 0.20 -5.61 4.23
CA GLU A 104 0.04 -5.70 5.69
C GLU A 104 -1.30 -6.36 6.03
N VAL A 105 -2.40 -5.96 5.41
CA VAL A 105 -3.72 -6.60 5.60
C VAL A 105 -3.67 -8.09 5.21
N CYS A 106 -2.97 -8.45 4.13
CA CYS A 106 -2.80 -9.85 3.74
C CYS A 106 -2.17 -10.74 4.82
N LYS A 107 -1.37 -10.18 5.73
CA LYS A 107 -0.75 -10.95 6.82
C LYS A 107 -1.78 -11.38 7.86
N ASP A 108 -2.83 -10.58 8.04
CA ASP A 108 -3.90 -10.84 9.00
C ASP A 108 -5.07 -11.58 8.34
N ASP A 109 -5.58 -11.05 7.22
CA ASP A 109 -6.66 -11.66 6.43
C ASP A 109 -6.47 -11.40 4.92
N SER A 110 -5.95 -12.41 4.23
CA SER A 110 -5.78 -12.37 2.77
C SER A 110 -7.10 -12.45 1.98
N ASP A 111 -8.17 -13.01 2.55
CA ASP A 111 -9.47 -13.09 1.87
C ASP A 111 -10.09 -11.68 1.74
N MET A 112 -9.88 -10.77 2.71
CA MET A 112 -10.30 -9.37 2.60
C MET A 112 -9.67 -8.65 1.42
N VAL A 113 -8.36 -8.80 1.21
CA VAL A 113 -7.66 -8.18 0.09
C VAL A 113 -8.12 -8.75 -1.25
N LEU A 114 -8.47 -10.03 -1.28
CA LEU A 114 -9.04 -10.66 -2.46
C LEU A 114 -10.42 -10.07 -2.81
N GLN A 115 -11.28 -9.83 -1.81
CA GLN A 115 -12.64 -9.29 -1.99
C GLN A 115 -12.64 -7.90 -2.64
N VAL A 116 -11.66 -7.05 -2.31
CA VAL A 116 -11.53 -5.71 -2.91
C VAL A 116 -10.82 -5.71 -4.27
N ASN A 117 -10.58 -6.87 -4.87
CA ASN A 117 -9.81 -7.04 -6.11
C ASN A 117 -8.33 -6.61 -6.02
N GLY A 118 -7.69 -6.69 -4.86
CA GLY A 118 -6.27 -6.29 -4.71
C GLY A 118 -5.30 -7.03 -5.63
N HIS A 119 -5.63 -8.26 -6.04
CA HIS A 119 -4.88 -9.01 -7.04
C HIS A 119 -4.94 -8.37 -8.44
N LYS A 120 -6.10 -7.84 -8.85
CA LYS A 120 -6.25 -7.15 -10.14
C LYS A 120 -5.47 -5.84 -10.13
N SER A 121 -5.57 -5.07 -9.05
CA SER A 121 -4.77 -3.85 -8.86
C SER A 121 -3.27 -4.11 -9.01
N ALA A 122 -2.75 -5.19 -8.40
CA ALA A 122 -1.34 -5.57 -8.56
C ALA A 122 -0.98 -5.98 -10.01
N MET A 123 -1.85 -6.72 -10.70
CA MET A 123 -1.64 -7.11 -12.09
C MET A 123 -1.63 -5.90 -13.03
N ASP A 124 -2.52 -4.93 -12.80
CA ASP A 124 -2.60 -3.70 -13.57
C ASP A 124 -1.30 -2.93 -13.51
N VAL A 125 -0.72 -2.78 -12.32
CA VAL A 125 0.57 -2.11 -12.11
C VAL A 125 1.73 -2.87 -12.75
N LEU A 126 1.72 -4.20 -12.70
CA LEU A 126 2.77 -5.02 -13.34
C LEU A 126 2.80 -4.81 -14.86
N LEU A 127 1.63 -4.72 -15.47
CA LEU A 127 1.47 -4.55 -16.92
C LEU A 127 1.51 -3.08 -17.38
N ALA A 128 1.35 -2.14 -16.45
CA ALA A 128 1.47 -0.72 -16.75
C ALA A 128 2.87 -0.38 -17.29
N SER A 129 2.88 0.55 -18.27
CA SER A 129 4.12 1.18 -18.72
C SER A 129 4.73 1.99 -17.57
N PRO A 130 6.07 2.12 -17.51
CA PRO A 130 6.73 2.89 -16.45
C PRO A 130 6.21 4.33 -16.32
N GLU A 131 5.76 4.94 -17.42
CA GLU A 131 5.22 6.29 -17.48
C GLU A 131 3.84 6.43 -16.81
N LYS A 132 3.07 5.34 -16.75
CA LYS A 132 1.74 5.32 -16.12
C LYS A 132 1.78 5.05 -14.62
N ILE A 133 2.90 4.55 -14.11
CA ILE A 133 3.08 4.31 -12.68
C ILE A 133 3.39 5.66 -12.04
N GLN A 134 2.50 6.10 -11.13
CA GLN A 134 2.52 7.43 -10.48
C GLN A 134 3.66 7.59 -9.45
N THR A 135 4.88 7.18 -9.82
CA THR A 135 6.09 7.40 -9.03
C THR A 135 6.83 8.60 -9.60
N LYS A 136 6.97 9.68 -8.81
CA LYS A 136 7.67 10.92 -9.19
C LYS A 136 9.20 10.74 -9.38
N SER A 137 9.72 9.53 -9.34
CA SER A 137 11.16 9.26 -9.24
C SER A 137 11.59 8.01 -10.01
N SER A 138 12.87 8.05 -10.41
CA SER A 138 13.80 6.99 -10.84
C SER A 138 13.25 5.64 -11.30
N LYS A 139 13.91 5.04 -12.32
CA LYS A 139 13.70 3.63 -12.73
C LYS A 139 13.74 2.63 -11.57
N ASN A 140 14.42 2.96 -10.47
CA ASN A 140 14.48 2.12 -9.27
C ASN A 140 13.13 2.04 -8.54
N ASP A 141 12.38 3.14 -8.46
CA ASP A 141 11.10 3.20 -7.75
C ASP A 141 10.05 2.35 -8.47
N VAL A 142 10.02 2.41 -9.81
CA VAL A 142 9.17 1.53 -10.63
C VAL A 142 9.47 0.06 -10.38
N ARG A 143 10.75 -0.31 -10.24
CA ARG A 143 11.15 -1.68 -9.92
C ARG A 143 10.67 -2.09 -8.53
N GLU A 144 10.78 -1.21 -7.55
CA GLU A 144 10.31 -1.45 -6.18
C GLU A 144 8.79 -1.66 -6.15
N VAL A 145 8.02 -0.81 -6.84
CA VAL A 145 6.56 -0.94 -6.98
C VAL A 145 6.18 -2.28 -7.63
N LYS A 146 6.84 -2.67 -8.73
CA LYS A 146 6.56 -3.96 -9.38
C LYS A 146 6.94 -5.15 -8.50
N SER A 147 8.06 -5.07 -7.78
CA SER A 147 8.46 -6.08 -6.80
C SER A 147 7.42 -6.23 -5.68
N ALA A 148 6.90 -5.10 -5.18
CA ALA A 148 5.82 -5.09 -4.21
C ALA A 148 4.53 -5.72 -4.76
N CYS A 149 4.18 -5.48 -6.02
CA CYS A 149 3.02 -6.11 -6.65
C CYS A 149 3.18 -7.64 -6.74
N PHE A 150 4.34 -8.14 -7.17
CA PHE A 150 4.59 -9.60 -7.15
C PHE A 150 4.49 -10.18 -5.75
N ARG A 151 5.06 -9.49 -4.75
CA ARG A 151 4.96 -9.93 -3.35
C ARG A 151 3.51 -9.99 -2.86
N LEU A 152 2.69 -9.01 -3.23
CA LEU A 152 1.26 -8.99 -2.91
C LEU A 152 0.53 -10.19 -3.54
N LEU A 153 0.77 -10.49 -4.82
CA LEU A 153 0.20 -11.67 -5.49
C LEU A 153 0.64 -12.99 -4.81
N VAL A 154 1.89 -13.08 -4.36
CA VAL A 154 2.39 -14.24 -3.59
C VAL A 154 1.67 -14.36 -2.25
N LEU A 155 1.44 -13.26 -1.54
CA LEU A 155 0.69 -13.26 -0.27
C LEU A 155 -0.74 -13.73 -0.48
N ILE A 156 -1.45 -13.16 -1.46
CA ILE A 156 -2.84 -13.53 -1.78
C ILE A 156 -2.93 -15.00 -2.20
N SER A 157 -2.04 -15.48 -3.08
CA SER A 157 -2.09 -16.87 -3.56
C SER A 157 -1.90 -17.92 -2.46
N ARG A 158 -1.13 -17.59 -1.42
CA ARG A 158 -0.82 -18.46 -0.28
C ARG A 158 -1.81 -18.33 0.89
N GLY A 159 -2.30 -17.11 1.13
CA GLY A 159 -3.12 -16.81 2.31
C GLY A 159 -4.62 -16.91 2.09
N ALA A 160 -5.13 -16.54 0.90
CA ALA A 160 -6.55 -16.53 0.62
C ALA A 160 -7.05 -17.92 0.16
N LYS A 161 -8.25 -18.33 0.61
CA LYS A 161 -8.82 -19.65 0.30
C LYS A 161 -8.93 -19.92 -1.20
N ASN A 162 -9.25 -18.86 -1.95
CA ASN A 162 -9.40 -18.90 -3.41
C ASN A 162 -8.34 -18.05 -4.12
N GLY A 163 -7.23 -17.70 -3.46
CA GLY A 163 -6.24 -16.76 -3.98
C GLY A 163 -5.65 -17.22 -5.32
N THR A 164 -5.10 -18.43 -5.35
CA THR A 164 -4.50 -19.00 -6.57
C THR A 164 -5.52 -19.13 -7.71
N LYS A 165 -6.75 -19.59 -7.40
CA LYS A 165 -7.81 -19.73 -8.40
C LYS A 165 -8.22 -18.38 -8.98
N SER A 166 -8.39 -17.36 -8.13
CA SER A 166 -8.81 -16.03 -8.55
C SER A 166 -7.75 -15.35 -9.41
N ILE A 167 -6.47 -15.49 -9.05
CA ILE A 167 -5.34 -15.02 -9.86
C ILE A 167 -5.32 -15.73 -11.23
N ALA A 168 -5.44 -17.05 -11.25
CA ALA A 168 -5.43 -17.82 -12.50
C ALA A 168 -6.63 -17.54 -13.41
N GLN A 169 -7.76 -17.10 -12.85
CA GLN A 169 -8.98 -16.75 -13.59
C GLN A 169 -9.05 -15.27 -13.98
N ALA A 170 -8.11 -14.44 -13.54
CA ALA A 170 -8.05 -13.04 -13.94
C ALA A 170 -7.67 -12.93 -15.42
N ASP A 171 -8.31 -11.99 -16.12
CA ASP A 171 -8.12 -11.66 -17.53
C ASP A 171 -6.65 -11.33 -17.87
N LYS A 172 -5.91 -10.76 -16.92
CA LYS A 172 -4.52 -10.33 -17.08
C LYS A 172 -3.48 -11.39 -16.68
N CYS A 173 -3.90 -12.58 -16.24
CA CYS A 173 -2.98 -13.59 -15.73
C CYS A 173 -1.92 -14.01 -16.77
N SER A 174 -2.32 -14.26 -18.02
CA SER A 174 -1.37 -14.67 -19.07
C SER A 174 -0.30 -13.62 -19.31
N SER A 175 -0.71 -12.36 -19.47
CA SER A 175 0.22 -11.24 -19.68
C SER A 175 1.17 -11.04 -18.50
N CYS A 176 0.72 -11.25 -17.26
CA CYS A 176 1.59 -11.19 -16.10
C CYS A 176 2.62 -12.33 -16.08
N VAL A 177 2.25 -13.53 -16.53
CA VAL A 177 3.19 -14.65 -16.68
C VAL A 177 4.23 -14.35 -17.75
N ASP A 178 3.81 -13.80 -18.89
CA ASP A 178 4.73 -13.39 -19.97
C ASP A 178 5.71 -12.32 -19.47
N TYR A 179 5.20 -11.31 -18.76
CA TYR A 179 6.03 -10.27 -18.14
C TYR A 179 7.03 -10.86 -17.13
N ALA A 180 6.58 -11.75 -16.24
CA ALA A 180 7.45 -12.40 -15.26
C ALA A 180 8.54 -13.25 -15.96
N SER A 181 8.18 -13.99 -17.02
CA SER A 181 9.13 -14.76 -17.82
C SER A 181 10.19 -13.86 -18.44
N HIS A 182 9.78 -12.74 -19.04
CA HIS A 182 10.71 -11.77 -19.60
C HIS A 182 11.68 -11.20 -18.55
N VAL A 183 11.19 -10.85 -17.36
CA VAL A 183 12.02 -10.37 -16.25
C VAL A 183 13.04 -11.42 -15.84
N VAL A 184 12.64 -12.69 -15.71
CA VAL A 184 13.56 -13.78 -15.34
C VAL A 184 14.62 -14.01 -16.42
N CYS A 185 14.23 -14.06 -17.71
CA CYS A 185 15.18 -14.19 -18.81
C CYS A 185 16.19 -13.04 -18.84
N SER A 186 15.73 -11.81 -18.63
CA SER A 186 16.61 -10.62 -18.59
C SER A 186 17.64 -10.68 -17.46
N LEU A 187 17.33 -11.34 -16.34
CA LEU A 187 18.26 -11.52 -15.22
C LEU A 187 19.33 -12.58 -15.51
N ILE A 188 19.00 -13.60 -16.32
CA ILE A 188 19.93 -14.67 -16.71
C ILE A 188 20.92 -14.15 -17.76
N GLU A 189 20.48 -13.27 -18.65
CA GLU A 189 21.30 -12.69 -19.72
C GLU A 189 22.18 -11.51 -19.26
N ALA A 190 22.00 -11.04 -18.02
CA ALA A 190 22.80 -9.95 -17.48
C ALA A 190 24.29 -10.37 -17.43
N PRO A 191 25.18 -9.71 -18.19
CA PRO A 191 26.57 -10.11 -18.26
C PRO A 191 27.20 -10.04 -16.87
N VAL A 192 27.79 -11.17 -16.44
CA VAL A 192 28.58 -11.25 -15.21
C VAL A 192 29.61 -10.12 -15.26
N PRO A 193 29.69 -9.25 -14.24
CA PRO A 193 30.72 -8.22 -14.19
C PRO A 193 32.06 -8.92 -14.32
N LYS A 194 32.77 -8.68 -15.42
CA LYS A 194 34.15 -9.15 -15.56
C LYS A 194 34.90 -8.51 -14.41
N ALA A 195 35.35 -9.34 -13.46
CA ALA A 195 36.16 -8.90 -12.35
C ALA A 195 37.27 -7.99 -12.90
N HIS A 196 37.24 -6.72 -12.49
CA HIS A 196 38.39 -5.85 -12.68
C HIS A 196 39.53 -6.51 -11.90
N THR A 197 40.43 -7.19 -12.61
CA THR A 197 41.76 -7.50 -12.11
C THR A 197 42.42 -6.15 -11.85
N THR A 198 42.34 -5.68 -10.61
CA THR A 198 43.20 -4.60 -10.11
C THR A 198 44.62 -5.14 -10.16
N VAL A 199 45.37 -4.69 -11.17
CA VAL A 199 46.82 -4.72 -11.11
C VAL A 199 47.19 -3.70 -10.05
N ASP A 200 47.80 -4.18 -8.97
CA ASP A 200 48.39 -3.36 -7.92
C ASP A 200 49.41 -2.39 -8.55
N GLU A 201 49.07 -1.10 -8.58
CA GLU A 201 50.07 -0.03 -8.64
C GLU A 201 50.14 0.60 -7.26
N GLU A 202 51.19 0.20 -6.53
CA GLU A 202 51.67 0.84 -5.32
C GLU A 202 52.02 2.30 -5.65
N VAL A 203 51.26 3.25 -5.11
CA VAL A 203 51.69 4.64 -5.01
C VAL A 203 51.74 4.98 -3.52
N GLU A 204 52.95 4.89 -2.98
CA GLU A 204 53.33 5.52 -1.73
C GLU A 204 53.11 7.04 -1.87
N ASN A 205 52.30 7.63 -0.98
CA ASN A 205 52.36 9.07 -0.77
C ASN A 205 52.25 9.39 0.72
N GLU A 206 53.25 10.12 1.17
CA GLU A 206 53.58 10.43 2.55
C GLU A 206 52.69 11.54 3.13
N THR A 207 52.21 11.29 4.34
CA THR A 207 52.19 12.15 5.55
C THR A 207 52.13 13.69 5.43
N SER A 208 51.04 14.28 5.96
CA SER A 208 51.01 15.34 6.99
C SER A 208 49.52 15.58 7.32
N GLY A 209 49.03 15.59 8.56
CA GLY A 209 49.54 16.29 9.73
C GLY A 209 48.63 17.50 9.93
N ASP A 210 47.59 17.36 10.77
CA ASP A 210 47.00 18.44 11.58
C ASP A 210 45.94 17.83 12.52
N GLU A 211 46.29 17.80 13.80
CA GLU A 211 45.44 17.46 14.93
C GLU A 211 44.67 18.74 15.31
N ASP A 212 43.35 18.77 15.12
CA ASP A 212 42.48 19.85 15.62
C ASP A 212 41.59 19.29 16.74
N ASP A 213 42.07 19.49 17.97
CA ASP A 213 41.36 19.26 19.22
C ASP A 213 40.18 20.23 19.31
N THR A 214 38.97 19.74 19.01
CA THR A 214 37.73 20.45 19.34
C THR A 214 37.05 19.76 20.52
N ASP A 215 37.29 20.31 21.71
CA ASP A 215 36.57 20.04 22.95
C ASP A 215 35.06 20.35 22.77
N VAL A 216 34.28 19.33 22.42
CA VAL A 216 32.81 19.42 22.40
C VAL A 216 32.29 19.25 23.83
N TRP A 217 31.99 20.38 24.46
CA TRP A 217 31.23 20.46 25.71
C TRP A 217 29.83 19.85 25.51
N LEU A 218 29.61 18.63 26.00
CA LEU A 218 28.30 18.00 26.06
C LEU A 218 27.52 18.51 27.29
N PRO A 219 26.30 19.05 27.14
CA PRO A 219 25.45 19.37 28.29
C PRO A 219 24.98 18.09 29.00
N ALA A 220 24.95 18.17 30.32
CA ALA A 220 24.59 17.06 31.20
C ALA A 220 23.17 16.52 30.90
N PRO A 221 22.97 15.19 30.99
CA PRO A 221 21.64 14.60 30.85
C PRO A 221 20.72 15.03 32.01
N PRO A 222 19.42 15.27 31.75
CA PRO A 222 18.46 15.57 32.80
C PRO A 222 18.26 14.37 33.73
N PRO A 223 17.95 14.61 35.01
CA PRO A 223 17.75 13.55 35.99
C PRO A 223 16.54 12.66 35.64
N LEU A 224 16.77 11.35 35.67
CA LEU A 224 15.73 10.32 35.65
C LEU A 224 14.85 10.48 36.89
N THR A 225 13.66 11.06 36.72
CA THR A 225 12.60 10.97 37.72
C THR A 225 11.93 9.61 37.60
N SER A 226 12.25 8.76 38.58
CA SER A 226 11.55 7.51 38.86
C SER A 226 10.18 7.80 39.48
N GLU A 227 9.12 7.65 38.71
CA GLU A 227 7.77 7.49 39.27
C GLU A 227 7.14 6.21 38.71
N SER A 228 7.22 5.17 39.52
CA SER A 228 6.34 3.99 39.48
C SER A 228 5.13 4.27 40.41
N PRO A 229 4.21 3.32 40.60
CA PRO A 229 3.09 2.96 39.75
C PRO A 229 1.75 3.28 40.45
N THR A 230 0.72 3.74 39.73
CA THR A 230 -0.64 3.78 40.30
C THR A 230 -1.47 2.64 39.73
N LYS A 231 -1.71 1.69 40.62
CA LYS A 231 -2.66 0.59 40.57
C LYS A 231 -4.08 1.16 40.80
N SER A 232 -5.03 0.82 39.94
CA SER A 232 -6.48 0.91 40.20
C SER A 232 -7.15 -0.09 39.24
N GLU A 233 -7.57 -1.27 39.69
CA GLU A 233 -8.93 -1.54 40.21
C GLU A 233 -9.98 -1.15 39.17
N SER A 234 -10.40 -2.10 38.33
CA SER A 234 -11.56 -2.99 38.54
C SER A 234 -12.87 -2.30 38.18
N GLU A 235 -13.57 -2.81 37.18
CA GLU A 235 -14.99 -3.15 37.30
C GLU A 235 -15.44 -3.94 36.06
N GLU A 236 -15.76 -5.20 36.31
CA GLU A 236 -16.59 -6.04 35.47
C GLU A 236 -17.98 -5.43 35.40
N THR A 237 -18.53 -5.29 34.20
CA THR A 237 -19.99 -5.25 34.01
C THR A 237 -20.33 -6.19 32.85
N GLU A 238 -20.66 -7.42 33.23
CA GLU A 238 -21.55 -8.27 32.45
C GLU A 238 -22.89 -7.54 32.26
N ASN A 239 -23.36 -7.42 31.03
CA ASN A 239 -24.78 -7.26 30.76
C ASN A 239 -25.12 -8.10 29.52
N ASN A 240 -25.68 -9.28 29.83
CA ASN A 240 -26.58 -10.03 28.98
C ASN A 240 -27.72 -9.14 28.52
N GLU A 241 -28.08 -9.15 27.23
CA GLU A 241 -29.48 -9.22 26.80
C GLU A 241 -29.58 -10.03 25.49
N ASP A 242 -30.28 -11.16 25.60
CA ASP A 242 -30.77 -12.02 24.52
C ASP A 242 -31.69 -11.23 23.58
N GLU A 243 -31.33 -11.09 22.30
CA GLU A 243 -32.26 -10.65 21.26
C GLU A 243 -32.73 -11.84 20.39
N VAL A 244 -33.94 -12.31 20.72
CA VAL A 244 -34.72 -13.30 19.99
C VAL A 244 -35.27 -12.67 18.72
N ILE A 245 -34.63 -12.89 17.56
CA ILE A 245 -35.22 -12.49 16.27
C ILE A 245 -35.98 -13.66 15.64
N SER A 246 -37.30 -13.50 15.68
CA SER A 246 -38.34 -14.34 15.11
C SER A 246 -38.20 -14.49 13.58
N HIS A 247 -38.06 -15.72 13.11
CA HIS A 247 -38.11 -16.06 11.69
C HIS A 247 -39.54 -15.91 11.14
N LYS A 248 -39.77 -14.83 10.39
CA LYS A 248 -40.99 -14.62 9.60
C LYS A 248 -40.90 -15.44 8.30
N LYS A 249 -41.73 -16.48 8.22
CA LYS A 249 -41.83 -17.42 7.09
C LYS A 249 -42.53 -16.77 5.90
N THR A 250 -41.82 -16.59 4.80
CA THR A 250 -42.36 -16.07 3.52
C THR A 250 -43.13 -17.16 2.76
N PRO A 251 -44.34 -16.90 2.23
CA PRO A 251 -45.07 -17.87 1.40
C PRO A 251 -44.57 -17.89 -0.05
N PRO A 252 -44.70 -19.04 -0.76
CA PRO A 252 -44.23 -19.19 -2.14
C PRO A 252 -45.14 -18.49 -3.17
N PRO A 253 -44.59 -18.13 -4.34
CA PRO A 253 -45.32 -17.44 -5.40
C PRO A 253 -46.32 -18.39 -6.09
N LYS A 254 -47.50 -17.85 -6.41
CA LYS A 254 -48.52 -18.51 -7.22
C LYS A 254 -48.10 -18.50 -8.69
N THR A 255 -48.06 -19.69 -9.28
CA THR A 255 -47.98 -19.88 -10.73
C THR A 255 -49.31 -19.43 -11.35
N ILE A 256 -49.24 -18.51 -12.31
CA ILE A 256 -50.37 -18.12 -13.17
C ILE A 256 -50.25 -18.95 -14.44
N GLU A 257 -51.28 -19.75 -14.74
CA GLU A 257 -51.50 -20.41 -16.03
C GLU A 257 -51.96 -19.41 -17.09
#